data_AF-A0A371GZY2-F1
#
_entry.id   AF-A0A371GZY2-F1
#
_cell.length_a   1.000
_cell.length_b   1.000
_cell.length_c   1.000
_cell.angle_alpha   90.00
_cell.angle_beta   90.00
_cell.angle_gamma   90.00
#
_symmetry.space_group_name_H-M   'P 1'
#
loop_
_entity.id
_entity.type
_entity.pdbx_description
1 polymer ?
#
loop_
_entity_poly.entity_id
_entity_poly.type
_entity_poly.pdbx_seq_one_letter_code
_entity_poly.pdbx_strand_id
1 'polypeptide(L)'
;MMKRDCMDYVKKCDKCQRFAEGHRAPPENLHHVTSPWPFFKWGVDILGPFPPAPGQVRFLIVAVDYFTKWVEAESVATITAEKVKKFYWKKIICRFGIPAEIVSDNGDEVFTSVEHPQSNGQAEAANKFILRGLRKRLEEAKGRWAEELPQVLWSYHTTPHSTTNETPFRLTFGTEAMIPVEIGEPFPRTALFEPSRNEEELRANLDLVQEVREIAHIKEYAIKARATRKYNQKVIPRRFRSGDLVLKKITMTANKNKLTPFWEGPFRVIGETGQGAYKLESLEKKALPRTWNATSLRMYYS
;
A
#
# COMPACT_ATOMS: atom_id res chain seq x y z
N MET A 1 11.68 47.37 -11.37
CA MET A 1 12.91 47.06 -10.61
C MET A 1 12.54 46.59 -9.20
N MET A 2 12.00 47.46 -8.35
CA MET A 2 11.67 47.18 -6.93
C MET A 2 10.88 45.88 -6.65
N LYS A 3 9.86 45.53 -7.44
CA LYS A 3 9.09 44.28 -7.23
C LYS A 3 9.98 43.03 -7.40
N ARG A 4 10.92 43.04 -8.34
CA ARG A 4 11.83 41.92 -8.62
C ARG A 4 12.84 41.76 -7.49
N ASP A 5 13.41 42.88 -7.04
CA ASP A 5 14.39 42.91 -5.95
C ASP A 5 13.77 42.44 -4.63
N CYS A 6 12.54 42.85 -4.32
CA CYS A 6 11.79 42.36 -3.17
C CYS A 6 11.50 40.85 -3.27
N MET A 7 11.12 40.35 -4.45
CA MET A 7 10.87 38.92 -4.66
C MET A 7 12.16 38.11 -4.50
N ASP A 8 13.28 38.58 -5.05
CA ASP A 8 14.58 37.90 -4.94
C ASP A 8 15.09 37.91 -3.50
N TYR A 9 14.90 39.01 -2.76
CA TYR A 9 15.23 39.08 -1.33
C TYR A 9 14.42 38.09 -0.48
N VAL A 10 13.10 38.04 -0.66
CA VAL A 10 12.23 37.09 0.06
C VAL A 10 12.57 35.65 -0.33
N LYS A 11 12.87 35.40 -1.61
CA LYS A 11 13.22 34.07 -2.12
C LYS A 11 14.51 33.53 -1.50
N LYS A 12 15.49 34.39 -1.20
CA LYS A 12 16.77 34.04 -0.57
C LYS A 12 16.73 34.02 0.97
N CYS A 13 15.67 34.55 1.59
CA CYS A 13 15.54 34.56 3.04
C CYS A 13 15.46 33.12 3.60
N ASP A 14 16.52 32.67 4.29
CA ASP A 14 16.62 31.31 4.85
C ASP A 14 15.44 30.98 5.78
N LYS A 15 15.05 31.91 6.68
CA LYS A 15 13.91 31.72 7.58
C LYS A 15 12.61 31.53 6.78
N CYS A 16 12.36 32.35 5.78
CA CYS A 16 11.16 32.21 4.94
C CYS A 16 11.15 30.85 4.23
N GLN A 17 12.29 30.39 3.71
CA GLN A 17 12.39 29.09 3.02
C GLN A 17 12.14 27.90 3.95
N ARG A 18 12.64 27.94 5.20
CA ARG A 18 12.47 26.87 6.20
C ARG A 18 11.06 26.77 6.79
N PHE A 19 10.33 27.88 6.85
CA PHE A 19 8.96 27.95 7.35
C PHE A 19 7.89 27.98 6.25
N ALA A 20 8.29 28.02 4.98
CA ALA A 20 7.34 28.05 3.89
C ALA A 20 6.54 26.74 3.79
N GLU A 21 5.24 26.87 3.52
CA GLU A 21 4.37 25.73 3.25
C GLU A 21 4.88 24.91 2.05
N GLY A 22 4.64 23.60 2.12
CA GLY A 22 4.97 22.70 1.03
C GLY A 22 4.02 22.82 -0.16
N HIS A 23 4.54 22.54 -1.36
CA HIS A 23 3.71 22.44 -2.55
C HIS A 23 2.75 21.26 -2.42
N ARG A 24 1.45 21.52 -2.60
CA ARG A 24 0.40 20.49 -2.52
C ARG A 24 0.30 19.62 -3.78
N ALA A 25 0.73 20.14 -4.92
CA ALA A 25 0.69 19.42 -6.20
C ALA A 25 1.77 18.33 -6.24
N PRO A 26 1.48 17.08 -6.65
CA PRO A 26 2.48 16.03 -6.74
C PRO A 26 3.58 16.35 -7.79
N PRO A 27 4.83 15.97 -7.53
CA PRO A 27 5.97 16.24 -8.42
C PRO A 27 6.10 15.23 -9.57
N GLU A 28 5.51 14.06 -9.44
CA GLU A 28 5.69 12.94 -10.37
C GLU A 28 4.36 12.30 -10.73
N ASN A 29 4.32 11.71 -11.92
CA ASN A 29 3.18 10.93 -12.40
C ASN A 29 2.98 9.67 -11.56
N LEU A 30 1.72 9.23 -11.45
CA LEU A 30 1.41 7.99 -10.77
C LEU A 30 1.74 6.80 -11.67
N HIS A 31 2.66 5.95 -11.22
CA HIS A 31 2.90 4.64 -11.83
C HIS A 31 1.94 3.63 -11.21
N HIS A 32 1.12 2.99 -12.05
CA HIS A 32 0.20 1.96 -11.57
C HIS A 32 0.95 0.63 -11.51
N VAL A 33 0.84 -0.08 -10.38
CA VAL A 33 1.39 -1.42 -10.25
C VAL A 33 0.34 -2.44 -10.70
N THR A 34 0.72 -3.38 -11.55
CA THR A 34 -0.08 -4.53 -11.97
C THR A 34 0.66 -5.82 -11.63
N SER A 35 -0.11 -6.90 -11.48
CA SER A 35 0.41 -8.26 -11.38
C SER A 35 -0.05 -9.02 -12.62
N PRO A 36 0.81 -9.80 -13.28
CA PRO A 36 0.45 -10.48 -14.52
C PRO A 36 -0.42 -11.73 -14.29
N TRP A 37 -0.31 -12.40 -13.14
CA TRP A 37 -1.12 -13.57 -12.77
C TRP A 37 -1.28 -13.67 -11.23
N PRO A 38 -2.19 -14.55 -10.73
CA PRO A 38 -2.35 -14.81 -9.30
C PRO A 38 -1.04 -15.12 -8.57
N PHE A 39 -0.84 -14.52 -7.40
CA PHE A 39 0.27 -14.79 -6.48
C PHE A 39 1.67 -14.42 -6.96
N PHE A 40 1.80 -13.79 -8.14
CA PHE A 40 3.09 -13.30 -8.64
C PHE A 40 3.68 -12.21 -7.72
N LYS A 41 2.84 -11.27 -7.27
CA LYS A 41 3.25 -10.10 -6.51
C LYS A 41 2.38 -9.87 -5.28
N TRP A 42 3.04 -9.70 -4.14
CA TRP A 42 2.38 -9.41 -2.88
C TRP A 42 2.82 -8.06 -2.31
N GLY A 43 1.88 -7.29 -1.79
CA GLY A 43 2.17 -6.13 -0.96
C GLY A 43 1.98 -6.49 0.51
N VAL A 44 2.95 -6.12 1.33
CA VAL A 44 2.99 -6.47 2.74
C VAL A 44 3.10 -5.20 3.56
N ASP A 45 2.19 -5.06 4.51
CA ASP A 45 2.16 -3.93 5.42
C ASP A 45 1.93 -4.41 6.86
N ILE A 46 2.31 -3.57 7.80
CA ILE A 46 2.16 -3.83 9.23
C ILE A 46 1.26 -2.76 9.81
N LEU A 47 0.15 -3.19 10.42
CA LEU A 47 -0.80 -2.30 11.07
C LEU A 47 -0.63 -2.34 12.59
N GLY A 48 -0.73 -1.17 13.21
CA GLY A 48 -0.76 -0.99 14.65
C GLY A 48 0.06 0.21 15.13
N PRO A 49 0.25 0.36 16.44
CA PRO A 49 -0.28 -0.52 17.48
C PRO A 49 -1.81 -0.41 17.65
N PHE A 50 -2.46 -1.54 17.91
CA PHE A 50 -3.85 -1.66 18.33
C PHE A 50 -3.95 -1.73 19.87
N PRO A 51 -5.14 -1.53 20.46
CA PRO A 51 -5.37 -1.87 21.87
C PRO A 51 -4.97 -3.34 22.14
N PRO A 52 -4.31 -3.63 23.27
CA PRO A 52 -3.89 -5.01 23.57
C PRO A 52 -5.08 -5.97 23.60
N ALA A 53 -4.99 -7.03 22.80
CA ALA A 53 -5.91 -8.18 22.84
C ALA A 53 -5.30 -9.33 23.69
N PRO A 54 -6.06 -10.40 24.01
CA PRO A 54 -5.51 -11.59 24.65
C PRO A 54 -4.19 -12.05 24.01
N GLY A 55 -3.19 -12.38 24.84
CA GLY A 55 -1.83 -12.69 24.39
C GLY A 55 -0.95 -11.46 24.09
N GLN A 56 -1.35 -10.26 24.54
CA GLN A 56 -0.61 -8.99 24.32
C GLN A 56 -0.44 -8.64 22.83
N VAL A 57 -1.32 -9.18 22.00
CA VAL A 57 -1.35 -8.94 20.56
C VAL A 57 -1.73 -7.49 20.30
N ARG A 58 -0.91 -6.80 19.51
CA ARG A 58 -1.06 -5.36 19.26
C ARG A 58 -0.75 -4.95 17.82
N PHE A 59 -0.32 -5.88 16.96
CA PHE A 59 0.00 -5.60 15.57
C PHE A 59 -0.65 -6.62 14.63
N LEU A 60 -0.82 -6.25 13.37
CA LEU A 60 -1.19 -7.15 12.28
C LEU A 60 -0.12 -7.09 11.21
N ILE A 61 0.35 -8.26 10.77
CA ILE A 61 1.07 -8.39 9.50
C ILE A 61 0.01 -8.71 8.45
N VAL A 62 -0.09 -7.91 7.39
CA VAL A 62 -1.07 -8.08 6.31
C VAL A 62 -0.32 -8.24 5.01
N ALA A 63 -0.67 -9.27 4.24
CA ALA A 63 -0.19 -9.49 2.89
C ALA A 63 -1.37 -9.56 1.92
N VAL A 64 -1.22 -8.87 0.79
CA VAL A 64 -2.27 -8.76 -0.23
C VAL A 64 -1.70 -9.16 -1.58
N ASP A 65 -2.32 -10.16 -2.22
CA ASP A 65 -2.00 -10.54 -3.59
C ASP A 65 -2.52 -9.47 -4.57
N TYR A 66 -1.65 -9.02 -5.46
CA TYR A 66 -1.95 -7.89 -6.33
C TYR A 66 -2.89 -8.24 -7.48
N PHE A 67 -3.08 -9.52 -7.77
CA PHE A 67 -3.96 -9.97 -8.84
C PHE A 67 -5.36 -10.26 -8.30
N THR A 68 -5.48 -11.29 -7.47
CA THR A 68 -6.75 -11.81 -6.91
C THR A 68 -7.33 -10.92 -5.82
N LYS A 69 -6.53 -9.99 -5.29
CA LYS A 69 -6.83 -9.23 -4.07
C LYS A 69 -6.88 -10.09 -2.82
N TRP A 70 -6.47 -11.35 -2.87
CA TRP A 70 -6.48 -12.21 -1.69
C TRP A 70 -5.67 -11.62 -0.54
N VAL A 71 -6.22 -11.67 0.66
CA VAL A 71 -5.58 -11.13 1.88
C VAL A 71 -5.27 -12.26 2.84
N GLU A 72 -4.02 -12.32 3.29
CA GLU A 72 -3.60 -13.06 4.48
C GLU A 72 -3.22 -12.07 5.57
N ALA A 73 -3.69 -12.29 6.80
CA ALA A 73 -3.29 -11.48 7.93
C ALA A 73 -3.02 -12.33 9.17
N GLU A 74 -2.04 -11.92 9.97
CA GLU A 74 -1.68 -12.56 11.23
C GLU A 74 -1.48 -11.52 12.33
N SER A 75 -2.08 -11.77 13.47
CA SER A 75 -2.00 -10.90 14.64
C SER A 75 -0.82 -11.29 15.52
N VAL A 76 0.01 -10.30 15.90
CA VAL A 76 1.26 -10.53 16.64
C VAL A 76 1.43 -9.54 17.80
N ALA A 77 2.05 -10.01 18.89
CA ALA A 77 2.37 -9.19 20.06
C ALA A 77 3.54 -8.22 19.84
N THR A 78 4.47 -8.58 18.97
CA THR A 78 5.67 -7.81 18.61
C THR A 78 6.00 -8.06 17.14
N ILE A 79 6.57 -7.05 16.49
CA ILE A 79 7.09 -7.14 15.13
C ILE A 79 8.57 -7.51 15.26
N THR A 80 8.94 -8.66 14.72
CA THR A 80 10.32 -9.15 14.70
C THR A 80 10.56 -9.81 13.35
N ALA A 81 11.76 -9.71 12.79
CA ALA A 81 12.12 -10.37 11.54
C ALA A 81 11.77 -11.87 11.50
N GLU A 82 11.96 -12.61 12.60
CA GLU A 82 11.62 -14.05 12.68
C GLU A 82 10.11 -14.31 12.50
N LYS A 83 9.27 -13.52 13.18
CA LYS A 83 7.81 -13.61 13.01
C LYS A 83 7.36 -13.28 11.59
N VAL A 84 7.96 -12.28 10.96
CA VAL A 84 7.67 -11.92 9.56
C VAL A 84 8.10 -13.04 8.61
N LYS A 85 9.29 -13.63 8.80
CA LYS A 85 9.74 -14.80 8.01
C LYS A 85 8.79 -15.99 8.17
N LYS A 86 8.38 -16.28 9.40
CA LYS A 86 7.41 -17.35 9.71
C LYS A 86 6.05 -17.09 9.06
N PHE A 87 5.60 -15.84 9.06
CA PHE A 87 4.40 -15.42 8.36
C PHE A 87 4.52 -15.68 6.85
N TYR A 88 5.59 -15.21 6.19
CA TYR A 88 5.79 -15.48 4.75
C TYR A 88 5.82 -16.96 4.42
N TRP A 89 6.57 -17.74 5.21
CA TRP A 89 6.65 -19.18 5.01
C TRP A 89 5.28 -19.85 5.11
N LYS A 90 4.57 -19.62 6.22
CA LYS A 90 3.30 -20.33 6.51
C LYS A 90 2.11 -19.82 5.72
N LYS A 91 2.01 -18.50 5.53
CA LYS A 91 0.81 -17.84 5.00
C LYS A 91 0.91 -17.56 3.50
N ILE A 92 2.12 -17.43 2.95
CA ILE A 92 2.31 -17.19 1.52
C ILE A 92 2.88 -18.42 0.86
N ILE A 93 4.12 -18.81 1.20
CA ILE A 93 4.87 -19.83 0.46
C ILE A 93 4.20 -21.20 0.53
N CYS A 94 3.88 -21.69 1.73
CA CYS A 94 3.26 -23.00 1.90
C CYS A 94 1.80 -23.07 1.41
N ARG A 95 1.14 -21.93 1.14
CA ARG A 95 -0.27 -21.89 0.70
C ARG A 95 -0.42 -21.63 -0.79
N PHE A 96 0.37 -20.72 -1.33
CA PHE A 96 0.22 -20.18 -2.69
C PHE A 96 1.47 -20.35 -3.57
N GLY A 97 2.57 -20.84 -3.00
CA GLY A 97 3.85 -20.95 -3.68
C GLY A 97 4.75 -19.72 -3.50
N ILE A 98 5.92 -19.76 -4.13
CA ILE A 98 6.95 -18.72 -4.01
C ILE A 98 6.55 -17.54 -4.92
N PRO A 99 6.32 -16.33 -4.36
CA PRO A 99 6.05 -15.15 -5.18
C PRO A 99 7.32 -14.67 -5.88
N ALA A 100 7.14 -14.02 -7.03
CA ALA A 100 8.25 -13.39 -7.75
C ALA A 100 8.65 -12.05 -7.10
N GLU A 101 7.67 -11.31 -6.58
CA GLU A 101 7.89 -9.99 -5.97
C GLU A 101 7.15 -9.83 -4.64
N ILE A 102 7.83 -9.27 -3.64
CA ILE A 102 7.23 -8.79 -2.39
C ILE A 102 7.57 -7.31 -2.22
N VAL A 103 6.55 -6.49 -2.04
CA VAL A 103 6.68 -5.04 -1.81
C VAL A 103 6.30 -4.75 -0.37
N SER A 104 7.08 -3.94 0.34
CA SER A 104 6.74 -3.47 1.68
C SER A 104 7.23 -2.04 1.89
N ASP A 105 6.40 -1.20 2.52
CA ASP A 105 6.74 0.20 2.79
C ASP A 105 7.62 0.37 4.04
N ASN A 106 7.63 -0.62 4.94
CA ASN A 106 8.36 -0.57 6.21
C ASN A 106 9.77 -1.18 6.05
N GLY A 107 10.59 -0.53 5.23
CA GLY A 107 11.87 -1.02 4.70
C GLY A 107 13.06 -1.12 5.67
N ASP A 108 12.86 -1.36 6.97
CA ASP A 108 13.99 -1.46 7.92
C ASP A 108 14.29 -2.89 8.44
N GLU A 109 13.49 -3.94 8.19
CA GLU A 109 13.80 -5.23 8.86
C GLU A 109 13.86 -6.55 8.08
N VAL A 110 13.44 -6.73 6.81
CA VAL A 110 13.47 -8.12 6.27
C VAL A 110 13.97 -8.33 4.85
N PHE A 111 13.69 -7.52 3.83
CA PHE A 111 14.36 -7.67 2.53
C PHE A 111 14.40 -6.34 1.80
N THR A 112 15.54 -6.09 1.13
CA THR A 112 15.81 -4.91 0.30
C THR A 112 14.64 -4.60 -0.63
N SER A 113 13.90 -3.54 -0.36
CA SER A 113 13.03 -2.91 -1.35
C SER A 113 12.94 -1.42 -1.06
N VAL A 114 13.05 -0.65 -2.13
CA VAL A 114 13.11 0.82 -2.13
C VAL A 114 11.81 1.36 -1.52
N GLU A 115 11.91 2.30 -0.57
CA GLU A 115 10.77 3.07 -0.05
C GLU A 115 10.06 3.77 -1.23
N HIS A 116 9.04 3.11 -1.78
CA HIS A 116 8.11 3.68 -2.72
C HIS A 116 6.70 3.52 -2.15
N PRO A 117 6.25 4.42 -1.25
CA PRO A 117 4.88 4.44 -0.71
C PRO A 117 3.80 4.44 -1.81
N GLN A 118 4.14 4.90 -3.01
CA GLN A 118 3.25 4.85 -4.18
C GLN A 118 3.03 3.43 -4.73
N SER A 119 3.88 2.45 -4.39
CA SER A 119 3.85 1.10 -4.96
C SER A 119 3.01 0.08 -4.16
N ASN A 120 2.67 0.39 -2.90
CA ASN A 120 1.91 -0.47 -1.99
C ASN A 120 0.43 -0.07 -1.80
N GLY A 121 -0.09 0.82 -2.65
CA GLY A 121 -1.45 1.36 -2.50
C GLY A 121 -2.58 0.31 -2.50
N GLN A 122 -2.35 -0.90 -3.05
CA GLN A 122 -3.31 -2.00 -2.94
C GLN A 122 -3.37 -2.57 -1.51
N ALA A 123 -2.22 -2.75 -0.84
CA ALA A 123 -2.21 -3.15 0.56
C ALA A 123 -2.88 -2.08 1.42
N GLU A 124 -2.61 -0.80 1.19
CA GLU A 124 -3.29 0.29 1.91
C GLU A 124 -4.83 0.25 1.75
N ALA A 125 -5.33 -0.09 0.55
CA ALA A 125 -6.76 -0.20 0.29
C ALA A 125 -7.38 -1.38 1.08
N ALA A 126 -6.73 -2.54 1.08
CA ALA A 126 -7.15 -3.68 1.89
C ALA A 126 -7.09 -3.35 3.39
N ASN A 127 -6.03 -2.68 3.85
CA ASN A 127 -5.86 -2.25 5.23
C ASN A 127 -7.01 -1.34 5.69
N LYS A 128 -7.45 -0.41 4.84
CA LYS A 128 -8.63 0.43 5.13
C LYS A 128 -9.89 -0.41 5.32
N PHE A 129 -10.08 -1.49 4.55
CA PHE A 129 -11.21 -2.40 4.72
C PHE A 129 -11.10 -3.16 6.04
N ILE A 130 -9.95 -3.79 6.31
CA ILE A 130 -9.70 -4.57 7.54
C ILE A 130 -9.93 -3.70 8.77
N LEU A 131 -9.35 -2.49 8.80
CA LEU A 131 -9.50 -1.53 9.89
C LEU A 131 -10.96 -1.08 10.08
N ARG A 132 -11.75 -1.00 9.01
CA ARG A 132 -13.18 -0.67 9.10
C ARG A 132 -13.98 -1.85 9.65
N GLY A 133 -13.70 -3.07 9.17
CA GLY A 133 -14.34 -4.29 9.65
C GLY A 133 -14.08 -4.52 11.14
N LEU A 134 -12.81 -4.44 11.56
CA LEU A 134 -12.42 -4.57 12.96
C LEU A 134 -13.05 -3.48 13.84
N ARG A 135 -13.09 -2.22 13.38
CA ARG A 135 -13.76 -1.13 14.12
C ARG A 135 -15.23 -1.41 14.39
N LYS A 136 -15.96 -1.91 13.38
CA LYS A 136 -17.39 -2.21 13.51
C LYS A 136 -17.66 -3.36 14.49
N ARG A 137 -16.74 -4.31 14.61
CA ARG A 137 -16.87 -5.47 15.50
C ARG A 137 -16.25 -5.24 16.89
N LEU A 138 -15.61 -4.10 17.12
CA LEU A 138 -14.84 -3.84 18.35
C LEU A 138 -15.73 -3.71 19.59
N GLU A 139 -16.90 -3.09 19.45
CA GLU A 139 -17.88 -2.92 20.53
C GLU A 139 -18.41 -4.28 21.02
N GLU A 140 -18.75 -5.17 20.09
CA GLU A 140 -19.23 -6.53 20.36
C GLU A 140 -18.10 -7.42 20.94
N ALA A 141 -16.88 -7.28 20.43
CA ALA A 141 -15.75 -8.12 20.79
C ALA A 141 -15.13 -7.82 22.17
N LYS A 142 -15.54 -6.74 22.86
CA LYS A 142 -15.02 -6.31 24.18
C LYS A 142 -13.48 -6.31 24.26
N GLY A 143 -12.82 -5.81 23.22
CA GLY A 143 -11.36 -5.77 23.14
C GLY A 143 -10.68 -7.01 22.54
N ARG A 144 -11.43 -8.05 22.15
CA ARG A 144 -10.92 -9.27 21.49
C ARG A 144 -10.88 -9.16 19.97
N TRP A 145 -10.42 -8.01 19.47
CA TRP A 145 -10.42 -7.73 18.02
C TRP A 145 -9.62 -8.77 17.20
N ALA A 146 -8.61 -9.41 17.80
CA ALA A 146 -7.82 -10.44 17.14
C ALA A 146 -8.63 -11.71 16.83
N GLU A 147 -9.63 -12.04 17.64
CA GLU A 147 -10.54 -13.19 17.43
C GLU A 147 -11.53 -12.93 16.29
N GLU A 148 -11.81 -11.65 16.00
CA GLU A 148 -12.71 -11.23 14.90
C GLU A 148 -12.02 -11.18 13.54
N LEU A 149 -10.68 -11.21 13.51
CA LEU A 149 -9.91 -11.09 12.27
C LEU A 149 -10.33 -12.11 11.20
N PRO A 150 -10.53 -13.42 11.50
CA PRO A 150 -10.98 -14.39 10.50
C PRO A 150 -12.33 -14.02 9.88
N GLN A 151 -13.27 -13.49 10.66
CA GLN A 151 -14.59 -13.08 10.14
C GLN A 151 -14.48 -11.85 9.23
N VAL A 152 -13.60 -10.91 9.58
CA VAL A 152 -13.33 -9.74 8.74
C VAL A 152 -12.68 -10.17 7.42
N LEU A 153 -11.69 -11.07 7.46
CA LEU A 153 -11.06 -11.61 6.26
C LEU A 153 -12.05 -12.41 5.40
N TRP A 154 -12.88 -13.26 6.01
CA TRP A 154 -13.91 -14.01 5.30
C TRP A 154 -14.85 -13.06 4.55
N SER A 155 -15.39 -12.04 5.22
CA SER A 155 -16.28 -11.07 4.57
C SER A 155 -15.57 -10.30 3.44
N TYR A 156 -14.26 -10.02 3.58
CA TYR A 156 -13.48 -9.45 2.49
C TYR A 156 -13.35 -10.41 1.30
N HIS A 157 -13.03 -11.68 1.55
CA HIS A 157 -12.83 -12.70 0.51
C HIS A 157 -14.10 -13.00 -0.27
N THR A 158 -15.28 -12.89 0.34
CA THR A 158 -16.58 -13.21 -0.27
C THR A 158 -17.36 -11.98 -0.75
N THR A 159 -16.80 -10.77 -0.69
CA THR A 159 -17.46 -9.55 -1.18
C THR A 159 -16.88 -9.12 -2.53
N PRO A 160 -17.71 -8.90 -3.56
CA PRO A 160 -17.22 -8.41 -4.85
C PRO A 160 -16.53 -7.05 -4.71
N HIS A 161 -15.32 -6.93 -5.25
CA HIS A 161 -14.57 -5.68 -5.18
C HIS A 161 -14.95 -4.75 -6.33
N SER A 162 -15.18 -3.46 -6.08
CA SER A 162 -15.64 -2.52 -7.12
C SER A 162 -14.67 -2.34 -8.29
N THR A 163 -13.39 -2.70 -8.10
CA THR A 163 -12.36 -2.63 -9.14
C THR A 163 -12.39 -3.79 -10.14
N THR A 164 -12.84 -4.96 -9.71
CA THR A 164 -12.85 -6.21 -10.51
C THR A 164 -14.28 -6.67 -10.81
N ASN A 165 -15.23 -6.27 -9.98
CA ASN A 165 -16.59 -6.79 -9.89
C ASN A 165 -16.65 -8.30 -9.60
N GLU A 166 -15.59 -8.85 -9.02
CA GLU A 166 -15.45 -10.26 -8.66
C GLU A 166 -14.99 -10.37 -7.20
N THR A 167 -15.29 -11.49 -6.54
CA THR A 167 -14.81 -11.77 -5.19
C THR A 167 -13.33 -12.22 -5.23
N PRO A 168 -12.52 -11.86 -4.22
CA PRO A 168 -11.17 -12.43 -4.10
C PRO A 168 -11.17 -13.95 -4.07
N PHE A 169 -12.20 -14.56 -3.46
CA PHE A 169 -12.34 -16.02 -3.39
C PHE A 169 -12.47 -16.65 -4.78
N ARG A 170 -13.36 -16.13 -5.64
CA ARG A 170 -13.51 -16.63 -7.01
C ARG A 170 -12.26 -16.44 -7.85
N LEU A 171 -11.59 -15.30 -7.74
CA LEU A 171 -10.34 -15.08 -8.47
C LEU A 171 -9.21 -16.03 -8.02
N THR A 172 -9.24 -16.46 -6.76
CA THR A 172 -8.26 -17.37 -6.15
C THR A 172 -8.54 -18.82 -6.52
N PHE A 173 -9.77 -19.30 -6.28
CA PHE A 173 -10.12 -20.72 -6.35
C PHE A 173 -10.96 -21.12 -7.58
N GLY A 174 -11.40 -20.15 -8.39
CA GLY A 174 -12.18 -20.40 -9.61
C GLY A 174 -13.68 -20.60 -9.41
N THR A 175 -14.14 -20.65 -8.17
CA THR A 175 -15.57 -20.74 -7.81
C THR A 175 -15.88 -19.83 -6.63
N GLU A 176 -17.14 -19.50 -6.42
CA GLU A 176 -17.57 -18.70 -5.26
C GLU A 176 -17.61 -19.54 -3.98
N ALA A 177 -17.39 -18.86 -2.85
CA ALA A 177 -17.54 -19.48 -1.53
C ALA A 177 -19.02 -19.77 -1.22
N MET A 178 -19.27 -20.85 -0.47
CA MET A 178 -20.55 -21.06 0.21
C MET A 178 -20.67 -20.07 1.36
N ILE A 179 -21.61 -19.12 1.26
CA ILE A 179 -21.89 -18.15 2.33
C ILE A 179 -23.04 -18.64 3.23
N PRO A 180 -23.10 -18.25 4.52
CA PRO A 180 -24.10 -18.78 5.45
C PRO A 180 -25.56 -18.68 5.00
N VAL A 181 -25.92 -17.62 4.27
CA VAL A 181 -27.29 -17.43 3.77
C VAL A 181 -27.71 -18.51 2.76
N GLU A 182 -26.77 -19.08 2.00
CA GLU A 182 -27.06 -20.16 1.05
C GLU A 182 -27.33 -21.52 1.72
N ILE A 183 -27.01 -21.64 3.01
CA ILE A 183 -27.25 -22.84 3.83
C ILE A 183 -28.59 -22.73 4.56
N GLY A 184 -28.90 -21.54 5.09
CA GLY A 184 -30.13 -21.30 5.86
C GLY A 184 -31.39 -21.30 4.99
N GLU A 185 -31.27 -20.97 3.71
CA GLU A 185 -32.35 -20.96 2.72
C GLU A 185 -32.03 -21.92 1.57
N PRO A 186 -33.02 -22.60 0.97
CA PRO A 186 -32.82 -23.43 -0.21
C PRO A 186 -32.43 -22.56 -1.42
N PHE A 187 -31.13 -22.30 -1.56
CA PHE A 187 -30.55 -21.56 -2.66
C PHE A 187 -30.34 -22.49 -3.88
N PRO A 188 -30.35 -22.02 -5.14
CA PRO A 188 -30.19 -22.91 -6.30
C PRO A 188 -29.03 -23.89 -6.20
N ARG A 189 -27.89 -23.46 -5.64
CA ARG A 189 -26.70 -24.31 -5.45
C ARG A 189 -26.93 -25.49 -4.50
N THR A 190 -27.76 -25.34 -3.47
CA THR A 190 -28.08 -26.40 -2.49
C THR A 190 -29.35 -27.16 -2.87
N ALA A 191 -30.37 -26.45 -3.36
CA ALA A 191 -31.67 -26.99 -3.71
C ALA A 191 -31.68 -27.79 -5.02
N LEU A 192 -30.82 -27.43 -5.99
CA LEU A 192 -30.72 -28.09 -7.30
C LEU A 192 -29.44 -28.93 -7.43
N PHE A 193 -28.82 -29.30 -6.30
CA PHE A 193 -27.59 -30.06 -6.32
C PHE A 193 -27.82 -31.45 -6.94
N GLU A 194 -27.11 -31.71 -8.03
CA GLU A 194 -27.07 -33.00 -8.71
C GLU A 194 -25.59 -33.36 -8.94
N PRO A 195 -25.07 -34.48 -8.41
CA PRO A 195 -23.63 -34.76 -8.39
C PRO A 195 -22.97 -34.67 -9.77
N SER A 196 -23.55 -35.30 -10.79
CA SER A 196 -22.98 -35.36 -12.14
C SER A 196 -22.95 -33.98 -12.79
N ARG A 197 -24.04 -33.23 -12.66
CA ARG A 197 -24.16 -31.89 -13.22
C ARG A 197 -23.22 -30.90 -12.51
N ASN A 198 -23.10 -31.00 -11.18
CA ASN A 198 -22.18 -30.16 -10.42
C ASN A 198 -20.72 -30.42 -10.82
N GLU A 199 -20.36 -31.67 -11.11
CA GLU A 199 -19.02 -32.00 -11.62
C GLU A 199 -18.78 -31.39 -13.01
N GLU A 200 -19.76 -31.46 -13.92
CA GLU A 200 -19.70 -30.81 -15.23
C GLU A 200 -19.55 -29.28 -15.10
N GLU A 201 -20.34 -28.64 -14.23
CA GLU A 201 -20.26 -27.20 -13.97
C GLU A 201 -18.91 -26.81 -13.35
N LEU A 202 -18.34 -27.64 -12.47
CA LEU A 202 -17.01 -27.39 -11.89
C LEU A 202 -15.90 -27.48 -12.94
N ARG A 203 -15.98 -28.43 -13.88
CA ARG A 203 -15.04 -28.50 -15.01
C ARG A 203 -15.17 -27.29 -15.91
N ALA A 204 -16.40 -26.88 -16.25
CA ALA A 204 -16.63 -25.67 -17.02
C ALA A 204 -16.08 -24.41 -16.32
N ASN A 205 -16.21 -24.31 -14.99
CA ASN A 205 -15.62 -23.21 -14.23
C ASN A 205 -14.08 -23.19 -14.35
N LEU A 206 -13.42 -24.35 -14.40
CA LEU A 206 -11.96 -24.43 -14.60
C LEU A 206 -11.55 -23.96 -15.99
N ASP A 207 -12.34 -24.27 -17.02
CA ASP A 207 -12.07 -23.80 -18.39
C ASP A 207 -12.25 -22.28 -18.51
N LEU A 208 -13.25 -21.73 -17.81
CA LEU A 208 -13.60 -20.31 -17.88
C LEU A 208 -12.84 -19.42 -16.87
N VAL A 209 -12.14 -20.00 -15.89
CA VAL A 209 -11.52 -19.21 -14.80
C VAL A 209 -10.51 -18.19 -15.32
N GLN A 210 -9.77 -18.53 -16.38
CA GLN A 210 -8.78 -17.60 -16.95
C GLN A 210 -9.46 -16.42 -17.63
N GLU A 211 -10.56 -16.66 -18.35
CA GLU A 211 -11.36 -15.58 -18.95
C GLU A 211 -11.92 -14.64 -17.87
N VAL A 212 -12.47 -15.19 -16.77
CA VAL A 212 -12.95 -14.39 -15.62
C VAL A 212 -11.83 -13.52 -15.05
N ARG A 213 -10.63 -14.11 -14.87
CA ARG A 213 -9.44 -13.41 -14.36
C ARG A 213 -8.96 -12.32 -15.31
N GLU A 214 -8.93 -12.57 -16.61
CA GLU A 214 -8.56 -11.58 -17.63
C GLU A 214 -9.54 -10.42 -17.68
N ILE A 215 -10.85 -10.70 -17.69
CA ILE A 215 -11.90 -9.68 -17.64
C ILE A 215 -11.76 -8.81 -16.38
N ALA A 216 -11.56 -9.44 -15.21
CA ALA A 216 -11.34 -8.73 -13.95
C ALA A 216 -10.08 -7.84 -14.02
N HIS A 217 -9.01 -8.34 -14.62
CA HIS A 217 -7.76 -7.59 -14.79
C HIS A 217 -7.93 -6.39 -15.74
N ILE A 218 -8.64 -6.54 -16.85
CA ILE A 218 -8.95 -5.46 -17.79
C ILE A 218 -9.79 -4.37 -17.11
N LYS A 219 -10.81 -4.75 -16.32
CA LYS A 219 -11.64 -3.81 -15.55
C LYS A 219 -10.79 -3.03 -14.54
N GLU A 220 -9.93 -3.73 -13.79
CA GLU A 220 -9.04 -3.09 -12.83
C GLU A 220 -8.09 -2.11 -13.52
N TYR A 221 -7.46 -2.53 -14.62
CA TYR A 221 -6.56 -1.71 -15.41
C TYR A 221 -7.27 -0.44 -15.91
N ALA A 222 -8.48 -0.57 -16.46
CA ALA A 222 -9.26 0.57 -16.94
C ALA A 222 -9.58 1.57 -15.82
N ILE A 223 -9.96 1.10 -14.63
CA ILE A 223 -10.22 1.94 -13.46
C ILE A 223 -8.95 2.66 -13.00
N LYS A 224 -7.83 1.93 -12.87
CA LYS A 224 -6.53 2.50 -12.51
C LYS A 224 -6.06 3.53 -13.54
N ALA A 225 -6.16 3.24 -14.83
CA ALA A 225 -5.78 4.15 -15.89
C ALA A 225 -6.58 5.46 -15.84
N ARG A 226 -7.89 5.40 -15.57
CA ARG A 226 -8.73 6.60 -15.37
C ARG A 226 -8.29 7.41 -14.15
N ALA A 227 -8.04 6.74 -13.02
CA ALA A 227 -7.57 7.39 -11.80
C ALA A 227 -6.20 8.06 -12.01
N THR A 228 -5.28 7.37 -12.67
CA THR A 228 -3.95 7.89 -13.03
C THR A 228 -4.04 9.11 -13.93
N ARG A 229 -4.89 9.11 -14.96
CA ARG A 229 -5.10 10.30 -15.81
C ARG A 229 -5.55 11.50 -14.99
N LYS A 230 -6.53 11.32 -14.11
CA LYS A 230 -7.05 12.40 -13.24
C LYS A 230 -6.00 12.89 -12.23
N TYR A 231 -5.15 11.99 -11.72
CA TYR A 231 -4.05 12.36 -10.85
C TYR A 231 -2.96 13.14 -11.60
N ASN A 232 -2.54 12.65 -12.77
CA ASN A 232 -1.47 13.22 -13.58
C ASN A 232 -1.80 14.64 -14.08
N GLN A 233 -3.09 14.98 -14.25
CA GLN A 233 -3.53 16.35 -14.53
C GLN A 233 -3.14 17.37 -13.44
N LYS A 234 -2.86 16.92 -12.22
CA LYS A 234 -2.47 17.79 -11.09
C LYS A 234 -0.96 17.85 -10.89
N VAL A 235 -0.19 17.10 -11.66
CA VAL A 235 1.27 16.97 -11.49
C VAL A 235 1.95 18.25 -11.95
N ILE A 236 2.81 18.78 -11.08
CA ILE A 236 3.71 19.88 -11.40
C ILE A 236 5.12 19.34 -11.24
N PRO A 237 5.82 18.99 -12.35
CA PRO A 237 7.14 18.37 -12.31
C PRO A 237 8.14 19.18 -11.48
N ARG A 238 8.83 18.50 -10.56
CA ARG A 238 9.91 19.10 -9.75
C ARG A 238 11.19 18.31 -9.96
N ARG A 239 12.06 18.84 -10.84
CA ARG A 239 13.35 18.23 -11.15
C ARG A 239 14.47 18.97 -10.44
N PHE A 240 15.38 18.22 -9.85
CA PHE A 240 16.61 18.72 -9.25
C PHE A 240 17.82 18.20 -10.02
N ARG A 241 18.81 19.04 -10.25
CA ARG A 241 20.06 18.69 -10.93
C ARG A 241 21.12 18.34 -9.90
N SER A 242 22.10 17.54 -10.32
CA SER A 242 23.30 17.32 -9.50
C SER A 242 23.95 18.67 -9.19
N GLY A 243 24.27 18.89 -7.93
CA GLY A 243 24.80 20.16 -7.42
C GLY A 243 23.77 21.15 -6.88
N ASP A 244 22.47 20.96 -7.15
CA ASP A 244 21.43 21.85 -6.61
C ASP A 244 21.36 21.76 -5.08
N LEU A 245 21.11 22.91 -4.44
CA LEU A 245 20.85 22.98 -3.00
C LEU A 245 19.36 22.78 -2.74
N VAL A 246 19.04 21.87 -1.82
CA VAL A 246 17.66 21.54 -1.46
C VAL A 246 17.47 21.53 0.05
N LEU A 247 16.26 21.89 0.49
CA LEU A 247 15.77 21.62 1.82
C LEU A 247 14.95 20.32 1.84
N LYS A 248 15.07 19.59 2.93
CA LYS A 248 14.43 18.30 3.20
C LYS A 248 13.31 18.47 4.20
N LYS A 249 12.14 17.87 3.96
CA LYS A 249 11.00 17.97 4.87
C LYS A 249 11.30 17.24 6.19
N ILE A 250 10.96 17.86 7.33
CA ILE A 250 11.11 17.24 8.65
C ILE A 250 9.89 16.33 8.92
N THR A 251 10.13 15.02 9.00
CA THR A 251 9.18 14.00 9.45
C THR A 251 8.89 14.13 10.95
N MET A 252 7.72 13.69 11.41
CA MET A 252 7.32 13.87 12.80
C MET A 252 8.20 13.08 13.76
N THR A 253 8.99 13.78 14.56
CA THR A 253 9.71 13.25 15.73
C THR A 253 9.04 13.73 17.01
N ALA A 254 9.27 13.03 18.13
CA ALA A 254 8.68 13.33 19.44
C ALA A 254 8.94 14.78 19.93
N ASN A 255 9.96 15.47 19.38
CA ASN A 255 10.36 16.82 19.76
C ASN A 255 9.77 17.95 18.89
N LYS A 256 8.82 17.65 18.00
CA LYS A 256 8.21 18.65 17.10
C LYS A 256 7.10 19.43 17.80
N ASN A 257 7.25 20.74 17.92
CA ASN A 257 6.19 21.66 18.36
C ASN A 257 5.66 22.50 17.18
N LYS A 258 4.57 23.26 17.38
CA LYS A 258 3.94 24.09 16.33
C LYS A 258 4.86 25.16 15.73
N LEU A 259 5.97 25.49 16.37
CA LEU A 259 6.95 26.51 15.95
C LEU A 259 8.21 25.89 15.31
N THR A 260 8.26 24.57 15.17
CA THR A 260 9.40 23.91 14.53
C THR A 260 9.35 24.16 13.01
N PRO A 261 10.48 24.48 12.35
CA PRO A 261 10.53 24.62 10.90
C PRO A 261 9.96 23.39 10.17
N PHE A 262 9.41 23.60 8.98
CA PHE A 262 8.93 22.50 8.16
C PHE A 262 10.05 21.78 7.41
N TRP A 263 11.17 22.47 7.20
CA TRP A 263 12.29 22.01 6.38
C TRP A 263 13.64 22.12 7.09
N GLU A 264 14.51 21.15 6.80
CA GLU A 264 15.89 21.00 7.29
C GLU A 264 16.88 21.10 6.12
N GLY A 265 18.10 21.57 6.37
CA GLY A 265 19.17 21.66 5.38
C GLY A 265 19.91 23.01 5.44
N PRO A 266 20.56 23.44 4.35
CA PRO A 266 20.50 22.86 3.00
C PRO A 266 21.37 21.60 2.82
N PHE A 267 20.98 20.78 1.85
CA PHE A 267 21.69 19.59 1.36
C PHE A 267 22.00 19.76 -0.12
N ARG A 268 23.01 19.06 -0.63
CA ARG A 268 23.34 19.05 -2.06
C ARG A 268 22.84 17.77 -2.72
N VAL A 269 22.27 17.91 -3.91
CA VAL A 269 21.83 16.77 -4.72
C VAL A 269 23.03 16.11 -5.39
N ILE A 270 23.21 14.81 -5.17
CA ILE A 270 24.24 14.01 -5.84
C ILE A 270 23.74 13.58 -7.22
N GLY A 271 22.51 13.08 -7.29
CA GLY A 271 21.88 12.61 -8.53
C GLY A 271 20.51 11.99 -8.28
N GLU A 272 19.80 11.72 -9.38
CA GLU A 272 18.51 11.04 -9.39
C GLU A 272 18.71 9.52 -9.49
N THR A 273 18.00 8.74 -8.66
CA THR A 273 18.04 7.26 -8.66
C THR A 273 16.88 6.63 -9.45
N GLY A 274 16.00 7.46 -10.03
CA GLY A 274 14.82 7.06 -10.81
C GLY A 274 13.50 7.41 -10.09
N GLN A 275 12.44 7.60 -10.88
CA GLN A 275 11.06 7.87 -10.42
C GLN A 275 10.95 9.04 -9.42
N GLY A 276 11.77 10.09 -9.60
CA GLY A 276 11.77 11.27 -8.74
C GLY A 276 12.35 11.05 -7.33
N ALA A 277 13.16 10.00 -7.12
CA ALA A 277 13.97 9.81 -5.92
C ALA A 277 15.40 10.34 -6.12
N TYR A 278 15.94 11.02 -5.10
CA TYR A 278 17.24 11.70 -5.16
C TYR A 278 18.16 11.27 -4.01
N LYS A 279 19.45 11.14 -4.30
CA LYS A 279 20.51 11.01 -3.28
C LYS A 279 21.02 12.39 -2.89
N LEU A 280 21.19 12.59 -1.59
CA LEU A 280 21.63 13.86 -1.00
C LEU A 280 22.95 13.68 -0.26
N GLU A 281 23.73 14.76 -0.19
CA GLU A 281 24.88 14.90 0.71
C GLU A 281 24.74 16.15 1.58
N SER A 282 25.35 16.12 2.77
CA SER A 282 25.55 17.31 3.59
C SER A 282 26.52 18.28 2.90
N LEU A 283 26.55 19.54 3.35
CA LEU A 283 27.53 20.53 2.87
C LEU A 283 28.99 20.10 3.14
N GLU A 284 29.21 19.21 4.11
CA GLU A 284 30.50 18.61 4.44
C GLU A 284 30.83 17.39 3.54
N LYS A 285 30.07 17.17 2.47
CA LYS A 285 30.21 16.04 1.52
C LYS A 285 29.98 14.66 2.15
N LYS A 286 29.21 14.59 3.23
CA LYS A 286 28.78 13.30 3.79
C LYS A 286 27.47 12.87 3.15
N ALA A 287 27.49 11.77 2.42
CA ALA A 287 26.30 11.20 1.80
C ALA A 287 25.27 10.79 2.87
N LEU A 288 24.00 11.12 2.64
CA LEU A 288 22.91 10.60 3.45
C LEU A 288 22.65 9.14 3.06
N PRO A 289 22.37 8.25 4.03
CA PRO A 289 22.21 6.82 3.76
C PRO A 289 20.92 6.50 2.97
N ARG A 290 19.90 7.36 3.04
CA ARG A 290 18.58 7.17 2.40
C ARG A 290 18.40 8.05 1.18
N THR A 291 17.63 7.56 0.21
CA THR A 291 17.11 8.34 -0.93
C THR A 291 15.85 9.11 -0.53
N TRP A 292 15.63 10.27 -1.12
CA TRP A 292 14.51 11.15 -0.79
C TRP A 292 13.65 11.42 -2.03
N ASN A 293 12.33 11.26 -1.90
CA ASN A 293 11.39 11.56 -2.97
C ASN A 293 11.25 13.08 -3.18
N ALA A 294 11.07 13.53 -4.42
CA ALA A 294 10.85 14.94 -4.80
C ALA A 294 9.73 15.63 -4.01
N THR A 295 8.73 14.88 -3.52
CA THR A 295 7.65 15.41 -2.66
C THR A 295 8.17 15.97 -1.34
N SER A 296 9.26 15.41 -0.84
CA SER A 296 9.89 15.74 0.44
C SER A 296 11.08 16.70 0.29
N LEU A 297 11.31 17.21 -0.92
CA LEU A 297 12.38 18.14 -1.24
C LEU A 297 11.84 19.47 -1.76
N ARG A 298 12.61 20.54 -1.51
CA ARG A 298 12.35 21.90 -1.98
C ARG A 298 13.66 22.55 -2.38
N MET A 299 13.68 23.30 -3.48
CA MET A 299 14.85 24.07 -3.87
C MET A 299 15.22 25.11 -2.79
N TYR A 300 16.50 25.20 -2.46
CA TYR A 300 17.07 26.23 -1.59
C TYR A 300 17.77 27.29 -2.44
N TYR A 301 17.46 28.56 -2.18
CA TYR A 301 18.06 29.70 -2.87
C TYR A 301 18.95 30.47 -1.89
N SER A 302 20.24 30.60 -2.23
CA SER A 302 21.22 31.43 -1.54
C SER A 302 21.43 32.77 -2.24
#